data_AF-A0A1V6SFG5-F1
#
_entry.id   AF-A0A1V6SFG5-F1
#
_cell.length_a   1.000
_cell.length_b   1.000
_cell.length_c   1.000
_cell.angle_alpha   90.00
_cell.angle_beta   90.00
_cell.angle_gamma   90.00
#
_symmetry.space_group_name_H-M   'P 1'
#
loop_
_entity.id
_entity.type
_entity.pdbx_description
1 polymer ?
#
loop_
_entity_poly.entity_id
_entity_poly.type
_entity_poly.pdbx_seq_one_letter_code
_entity_poly.pdbx_strand_id
1 'polypeptide(L)'
;MAFYEVLLSSQNILGLEIPRIIAGLSFLLAAILAVRLVRRIYRVCWNPLKNFKGLPEAAVSEDWLYRTTEFGTAEQVFEALHRKYNTKALRIGLKELHITDIELYKVIYSQTKAYPKYSPFYDGFNTPHSRWKYGT
;
A
#
# COMPACT_ATOMS: atom_id res chain seq x y z
N MET A 1 12.11 13.04 59.37
CA MET A 1 13.06 13.64 58.41
C MET A 1 13.32 12.74 57.21
N ALA A 2 13.90 11.53 57.36
CA ALA A 2 14.23 10.64 56.23
C ALA A 2 13.04 10.23 55.31
N PHE A 3 11.84 9.98 55.86
CA PHE A 3 10.68 9.59 55.07
C PHE A 3 10.19 10.71 54.12
N TYR A 4 10.25 11.97 54.57
CA TYR A 4 9.88 13.12 53.75
C TYR A 4 10.87 13.36 52.61
N GLU A 5 12.16 13.13 52.84
CA GLU A 5 13.18 13.25 51.79
C GLU A 5 13.04 12.18 50.71
N VAL A 6 12.70 10.95 51.08
CA VAL A 6 12.42 9.86 50.12
C VAL A 6 11.17 10.17 49.29
N LEU A 7 10.14 10.76 49.90
CA LEU A 7 8.92 11.19 49.21
C LEU A 7 9.16 12.37 48.26
N LEU A 8 9.94 13.36 48.68
CA LEU A 8 10.35 14.48 47.82
C LEU A 8 11.24 14.01 46.67
N SER A 9 12.17 13.10 46.93
CA SER A 9 13.04 12.50 45.91
C SER A 9 12.22 11.70 44.89
N SER A 10 11.27 10.87 45.33
CA SER A 10 10.42 10.11 44.41
C SER A 10 9.46 11.00 43.60
N GLN A 11 8.89 12.06 44.20
CA GLN A 11 8.07 13.06 43.51
C GLN A 11 8.89 13.83 42.46
N ASN A 12 10.14 14.19 42.76
CA ASN A 12 11.04 14.87 41.83
C ASN A 12 11.49 13.97 40.67
N ILE A 13 11.78 12.69 40.94
CA ILE A 13 12.13 11.71 39.90
C ILE A 13 10.92 11.49 38.99
N LEU A 14 9.71 11.28 39.54
CA LEU A 14 8.49 11.13 38.75
C LEU A 14 8.17 12.39 37.93
N GLY A 15 8.33 13.58 38.51
CA GLY A 15 8.12 14.85 37.82
C GLY A 15 9.11 15.12 36.68
N LEU A 16 10.31 14.52 36.72
CA LEU A 16 11.33 14.65 35.66
C LEU A 16 11.19 13.56 34.58
N GLU A 17 10.80 12.34 34.95
CA GLU A 17 10.68 11.20 34.03
C GLU A 17 9.40 11.26 33.18
N ILE A 18 8.27 11.72 33.72
CA ILE A 18 7.01 11.87 32.98
C ILE A 18 7.15 12.78 31.73
N PRO A 19 7.70 14.01 31.80
CA PRO A 19 7.84 14.86 30.62
C PRO A 19 8.83 14.28 29.59
N ARG A 20 9.85 13.53 30.04
CA ARG A 20 10.78 12.82 29.14
C ARG A 20 10.07 11.71 28.36
N ILE A 21 9.22 10.92 29.03
CA ILE A 21 8.41 9.88 28.39
C ILE A 21 7.43 10.51 27.40
N ILE A 22 6.72 11.57 27.79
CA ILE A 22 5.78 12.28 26.91
C ILE A 22 6.53 12.82 25.68
N ALA A 23 7.66 13.49 25.86
CA ALA A 23 8.46 14.00 24.75
C ALA A 23 8.94 12.86 23.83
N GLY A 24 9.36 11.73 24.40
CA GLY A 24 9.74 10.54 23.63
C GLY A 24 8.59 9.96 22.81
N LEU A 25 7.39 9.85 23.40
CA LEU A 25 6.19 9.38 22.71
C LEU A 25 5.73 10.37 21.62
N SER A 26 5.78 11.67 21.89
CA SER A 26 5.48 12.71 20.89
C SER A 26 6.46 12.66 19.73
N PHE A 27 7.76 12.47 19.99
CA PHE A 27 8.77 12.32 18.96
C PHE A 27 8.54 11.05 18.13
N LEU A 28 8.24 9.92 18.77
CA LEU A 28 7.93 8.67 18.08
C LEU A 28 6.70 8.81 17.17
N LEU A 29 5.64 9.44 17.68
CA LEU A 29 4.43 9.71 16.90
C LEU A 29 4.74 10.61 15.70
N ALA A 30 5.49 11.70 15.90
CA ALA A 30 5.91 12.60 14.83
C ALA A 30 6.74 11.88 13.77
N ALA A 31 7.68 11.01 14.18
CA ALA A 31 8.48 10.20 13.27
C ALA A 31 7.62 9.23 12.44
N ILE A 32 6.66 8.55 13.06
CA ILE A 32 5.71 7.67 12.36
C ILE A 32 4.90 8.46 11.32
N LEU A 33 4.40 9.64 11.70
CA LEU A 33 3.64 10.51 10.79
C LEU A 33 4.51 11.00 9.63
N ALA A 34 5.75 11.41 9.90
CA ALA A 34 6.71 11.82 8.88
C ALA A 34 7.00 10.69 7.88
N VAL A 35 7.26 9.47 8.37
CA VAL A 35 7.48 8.30 7.51
C VAL A 35 6.25 7.99 6.64
N ARG A 36 5.04 8.07 7.20
CA ARG A 36 3.80 7.88 6.43
C ARG A 36 3.62 8.95 5.36
N LEU A 37 3.91 10.21 5.68
CA LEU A 37 3.84 11.32 4.74
C LEU A 37 4.84 11.15 3.59
N VAL A 38 6.12 10.89 3.90
CA VAL A 38 7.16 10.64 2.90
C VAL A 38 6.79 9.47 2.00
N ARG A 39 6.31 8.36 2.58
CA ARG A 39 5.84 7.20 1.79
C ARG A 39 4.67 7.55 0.87
N ARG A 40 3.71 8.36 1.33
CA ARG A 40 2.58 8.81 0.51
C ARG A 40 3.05 9.65 -0.67
N ILE A 41 3.91 10.64 -0.42
CA ILE A 41 4.48 11.49 -1.47
C ILE A 41 5.25 10.63 -2.48
N TYR A 42 6.07 9.68 -2.00
CA TYR A 42 6.79 8.77 -2.87
C TYR A 42 5.87 7.96 -3.79
N ARG A 43 4.78 7.39 -3.25
CA ARG A 43 3.83 6.58 -4.02
C ARG A 43 3.03 7.36 -5.07
N VAL A 44 2.87 8.67 -4.88
CA VAL A 44 2.16 9.54 -5.82
C VAL A 44 3.13 10.10 -6.87
N CYS A 45 4.30 10.60 -6.45
CA CYS A 45 5.19 11.36 -7.31
C CYS A 45 6.27 10.52 -8.03
N TRP A 46 6.70 9.41 -7.44
CA TRP A 46 7.83 8.59 -7.93
C TRP A 46 7.49 7.12 -8.20
N ASN A 47 6.26 6.70 -7.94
CA ASN A 47 5.84 5.35 -8.30
C ASN A 47 5.88 5.16 -9.83
N PRO A 48 6.32 3.98 -10.33
CA PRO A 48 6.31 3.66 -11.76
C PRO A 48 4.93 3.86 -12.42
N LEU A 49 3.86 3.67 -11.65
CA LEU A 49 2.47 3.82 -12.09
C LEU A 49 1.92 5.25 -11.99
N LYS A 50 2.75 6.26 -11.68
CA LYS A 50 2.29 7.66 -11.50
C LYS A 50 1.60 8.25 -12.73
N ASN A 51 1.95 7.78 -13.93
CA ASN A 51 1.39 8.28 -15.18
C ASN A 51 0.06 7.61 -15.56
N PHE A 52 -0.35 6.56 -14.84
CA PHE A 52 -1.61 5.88 -15.09
C PHE A 52 -2.73 6.57 -14.34
N LYS A 53 -3.81 6.86 -15.07
CA LYS A 53 -5.02 7.44 -14.48
C LYS A 53 -5.69 6.44 -13.54
N GLY A 54 -6.34 6.94 -12.50
CA GLY A 54 -7.04 6.13 -11.52
C GLY A 54 -7.55 6.97 -10.36
N LEU A 55 -8.16 6.32 -9.38
CA LEU A 55 -8.58 6.98 -8.15
C LEU A 55 -7.36 7.40 -7.32
N PRO A 56 -7.37 8.59 -6.69
CA PRO A 56 -6.29 9.00 -5.79
C PRO A 56 -6.05 8.00 -4.64
N GLU A 57 -7.11 7.34 -4.16
CA GLU A 57 -7.05 6.32 -3.11
C GLU A 57 -6.23 5.10 -3.56
N ALA A 58 -6.37 4.70 -4.82
CA ALA A 58 -5.59 3.62 -5.43
C ALA A 58 -4.08 3.94 -5.48
N ALA A 59 -3.70 5.23 -5.42
CA ALA A 59 -2.31 5.63 -5.36
C ALA A 59 -1.69 5.55 -3.95
N VAL A 60 -2.51 5.42 -2.91
CA VAL A 60 -2.07 5.55 -1.51
C VAL A 60 -2.22 4.24 -0.73
N SER A 61 -3.26 3.44 -0.98
CA SER A 61 -3.56 2.20 -0.25
C SER A 61 -4.32 1.16 -1.09
N GLU A 62 -4.20 -0.12 -0.72
CA GLU A 62 -4.99 -1.22 -1.30
C GLU A 62 -6.40 -1.35 -0.72
N ASP A 63 -6.70 -0.57 0.32
CA ASP A 63 -7.96 -0.62 1.08
C ASP A 63 -9.21 -0.30 0.20
N TRP A 64 -9.04 0.60 -0.77
CA TRP A 64 -10.06 0.84 -1.80
C TRP A 64 -10.37 -0.43 -2.59
N LEU A 65 -9.32 -1.11 -3.08
CA LEU A 65 -9.45 -2.28 -3.93
C LEU A 65 -10.12 -3.43 -3.17
N TYR A 66 -9.71 -3.64 -1.92
CA TYR A 66 -10.33 -4.62 -1.02
C TYR A 66 -11.84 -4.41 -0.91
N ARG A 67 -12.28 -3.19 -0.55
CA ARG A 67 -13.72 -2.88 -0.43
C ARG A 67 -14.46 -3.07 -1.74
N THR A 68 -13.87 -2.69 -2.86
CA THR A 68 -14.48 -2.86 -4.18
C THR A 68 -14.63 -4.34 -4.56
N THR A 69 -13.68 -5.19 -4.16
CA THR A 69 -13.75 -6.63 -4.41
C THR A 69 -14.67 -7.38 -3.45
N GLU A 70 -14.85 -6.89 -2.22
CA GLU A 70 -15.66 -7.53 -1.18
C GLU A 70 -17.11 -7.74 -1.60
N PHE A 71 -17.68 -6.79 -2.35
CA PHE A 71 -19.07 -6.85 -2.81
C PHE A 71 -19.26 -7.59 -4.15
N GLY A 72 -18.19 -8.13 -4.75
CA GLY A 72 -18.27 -8.87 -6.02
C GLY A 72 -18.62 -8.01 -7.24
N THR A 73 -18.58 -6.68 -7.14
CA THR A 73 -18.94 -5.73 -8.20
C THR A 73 -17.72 -5.02 -8.82
N ALA A 74 -16.52 -5.55 -8.59
CA ALA A 74 -15.28 -4.91 -8.97
C ALA A 74 -15.17 -4.66 -10.47
N GLU A 75 -15.56 -5.62 -11.31
CA GLU A 75 -15.51 -5.48 -12.77
C GLU A 75 -16.37 -4.34 -13.29
N GLN A 76 -17.63 -4.23 -12.81
CA GLN A 76 -18.53 -3.15 -13.21
C GLN A 76 -17.97 -1.79 -12.78
N VAL A 77 -17.38 -1.73 -11.58
CA VAL A 77 -16.75 -0.53 -11.05
C VAL A 77 -15.53 -0.13 -11.89
N PHE A 78 -14.66 -1.08 -12.23
CA PHE A 78 -13.48 -0.81 -13.06
C PHE A 78 -13.87 -0.39 -14.48
N GLU A 79 -14.87 -1.03 -15.08
CA GLU A 79 -15.41 -0.63 -16.39
C GLU A 79 -15.96 0.81 -16.36
N ALA A 80 -16.69 1.17 -15.31
CA ALA A 80 -17.17 2.55 -15.11
C ALA A 80 -16.01 3.55 -14.98
N LEU A 81 -14.93 3.18 -14.27
CA LEU A 81 -13.75 4.02 -14.11
C LEU A 81 -12.93 4.16 -15.40
N HIS A 82 -12.81 3.09 -16.20
CA HIS A 82 -12.20 3.13 -17.52
C HIS A 82 -12.92 4.14 -18.43
N ARG A 83 -14.26 4.11 -18.43
CA ARG A 83 -15.10 5.09 -19.14
C ARG A 83 -14.89 6.50 -18.61
N LYS A 84 -14.95 6.68 -17.28
CA LYS A 84 -14.79 7.99 -16.61
C LYS A 84 -13.45 8.65 -16.94
N TYR A 85 -12.35 7.90 -16.88
CA TYR A 85 -11.01 8.45 -17.09
C TYR A 85 -10.54 8.39 -18.54
N ASN A 86 -11.32 7.75 -19.42
CA ASN A 86 -10.97 7.44 -20.80
C ASN A 86 -9.54 6.87 -20.88
N THR A 87 -9.37 5.67 -20.31
CA THR A 87 -8.06 4.98 -20.26
C THR A 87 -8.21 3.51 -20.60
N LYS A 88 -7.16 2.94 -21.18
CA LYS A 88 -7.04 1.50 -21.47
C LYS A 88 -6.37 0.72 -20.35
N ALA A 89 -5.57 1.41 -19.55
CA ALA A 89 -4.91 0.92 -18.36
C ALA A 89 -5.25 1.84 -17.19
N LEU A 90 -5.94 1.31 -16.19
CA LEU A 90 -6.45 2.02 -15.03
C LEU A 90 -5.67 1.60 -13.80
N ARG A 91 -5.19 2.57 -13.01
CA ARG A 91 -4.59 2.28 -11.72
C ARG A 91 -5.67 1.93 -10.70
N ILE A 92 -5.61 0.71 -10.17
CA ILE A 92 -6.54 0.18 -9.16
C ILE A 92 -5.89 -0.07 -7.81
N GLY A 93 -4.56 -0.16 -7.75
CA GLY A 93 -3.79 -0.35 -6.53
C GLY A 93 -2.40 0.31 -6.58
N LEU A 94 -1.57 0.03 -5.57
CA LEU A 94 -0.25 0.65 -5.45
C LEU A 94 0.72 0.18 -6.53
N LYS A 95 0.55 -1.07 -6.95
CA LYS A 95 1.36 -1.77 -7.96
C LYS A 95 0.49 -2.52 -8.97
N GLU A 96 -0.79 -2.16 -9.05
CA GLU A 96 -1.79 -2.91 -9.81
C GLU A 96 -2.51 -2.02 -10.83
N LEU A 97 -2.58 -2.53 -12.06
CA LEU A 97 -3.31 -1.93 -13.16
C LEU A 97 -4.42 -2.88 -13.61
N HIS A 98 -5.61 -2.33 -13.81
CA HIS A 98 -6.69 -2.99 -14.53
C HIS A 98 -6.59 -2.64 -16.02
N ILE A 99 -6.71 -3.63 -16.89
CA ILE A 99 -6.52 -3.49 -18.33
C ILE A 99 -7.82 -3.89 -19.04
N THR A 100 -8.26 -3.06 -19.99
CA THR A 100 -9.45 -3.34 -20.82
C THR A 100 -9.12 -3.55 -22.30
N ASP A 101 -7.88 -3.24 -22.73
CA ASP A 101 -7.45 -3.38 -24.12
C ASP A 101 -6.91 -4.78 -24.43
N ILE A 102 -7.51 -5.43 -25.42
CA ILE A 102 -7.12 -6.76 -25.89
C ILE A 102 -5.69 -6.81 -26.44
N GLU A 103 -5.19 -5.73 -27.05
CA GLU A 103 -3.83 -5.68 -27.57
C GLU A 103 -2.79 -5.63 -26.44
N LEU A 104 -3.11 -4.95 -25.32
CA LEU A 104 -2.27 -4.97 -24.13
C LEU A 104 -2.25 -6.37 -23.48
N TYR A 105 -3.38 -7.08 -23.52
CA TYR A 105 -3.45 -8.45 -23.02
C TYR A 105 -2.48 -9.37 -23.77
N LYS A 106 -2.42 -9.27 -25.10
CA LYS A 106 -1.49 -10.05 -25.94
C LYS A 106 -0.02 -9.78 -25.57
N VAL A 107 0.32 -8.54 -25.20
CA VAL A 107 1.68 -8.18 -24.76
C VAL A 107 2.00 -8.82 -23.41
N ILE A 108 1.11 -8.70 -22.43
CA ILE A 108 1.30 -9.21 -21.06
C ILE A 108 1.40 -10.74 -21.06
N TYR A 109 0.54 -11.41 -21.84
CA TYR A 109 0.48 -12.86 -21.96
C TYR A 109 1.33 -13.42 -23.11
N SER A 110 2.32 -12.65 -23.60
CA SER A 110 3.21 -13.13 -24.67
C SER A 110 4.20 -14.18 -24.18
N GLN A 111 4.52 -15.15 -25.04
CA GLN A 111 5.52 -16.20 -24.73
C GLN A 111 6.97 -15.69 -24.86
N THR A 112 7.19 -14.63 -25.63
CA THR A 112 8.52 -14.08 -25.90
C THR A 112 8.95 -13.02 -24.87
N LYS A 113 7.99 -12.34 -24.24
CA LYS A 113 8.23 -11.31 -23.21
C LYS A 113 7.29 -11.51 -22.02
N ALA A 114 7.37 -12.71 -21.42
CA ALA A 114 6.47 -13.09 -20.33
C ALA A 114 6.73 -12.24 -19.07
N TYR A 115 5.69 -11.58 -18.58
CA TYR A 115 5.72 -10.97 -17.25
C TYR A 115 5.61 -12.06 -16.18
N PRO A 116 6.42 -12.02 -15.12
CA PRO A 116 6.30 -12.97 -14.03
C PRO A 116 4.96 -12.78 -13.31
N LYS A 117 4.31 -13.89 -12.98
CA LYS A 117 3.11 -13.86 -12.15
C LYS A 117 3.44 -13.36 -10.75
N TYR A 118 2.45 -12.76 -10.08
CA TYR A 118 2.63 -12.23 -8.73
C TYR A 118 2.86 -13.34 -7.70
N SER A 119 4.09 -13.46 -7.19
CA SER A 119 4.52 -14.58 -6.33
C SER A 119 3.58 -14.84 -5.15
N PRO A 120 3.20 -13.83 -4.33
CA PRO A 120 2.41 -14.07 -3.13
C PRO A 120 1.08 -14.79 -3.38
N PHE A 121 0.48 -14.61 -4.56
CA PHE A 121 -0.73 -15.35 -4.94
C PHE A 121 -0.42 -16.84 -5.18
N TYR A 122 0.67 -17.15 -5.87
CA TYR A 122 1.04 -18.52 -6.27
C TYR A 122 1.77 -19.31 -5.19
N ASP A 123 2.44 -18.63 -4.26
CA ASP A 123 3.17 -19.23 -3.15
C ASP A 123 2.22 -20.06 -2.25
N GLY A 124 0.97 -19.60 -2.07
CA GLY A 124 -0.07 -20.31 -1.31
C GLY A 124 -0.53 -21.63 -1.96
N PHE A 125 -0.27 -21.82 -3.26
CA PHE A 125 -0.59 -23.05 -3.98
C PHE A 125 0.62 -23.99 -4.11
N ASN A 126 1.75 -23.67 -3.45
CA ASN A 126 3.02 -24.38 -3.59
C ASN A 126 3.48 -24.50 -5.07
N THR A 127 3.20 -23.46 -5.88
CA THR A 127 3.61 -23.37 -7.29
C THR A 127 4.53 -22.16 -7.54
N PRO A 128 5.68 -22.08 -6.85
CA PRO A 128 6.62 -20.97 -7.02
C PRO A 128 7.10 -20.92 -8.47
N HIS A 129 7.14 -19.73 -9.05
CA HIS A 129 7.59 -19.49 -10.43
C HIS A 129 6.76 -20.17 -11.52
N SER A 130 5.45 -20.34 -11.34
CA SER A 130 4.56 -20.81 -12.41
C SER A 130 4.54 -19.82 -13.59
N ARG A 131 5.49 -19.98 -14.51
CA ARG A 131 5.38 -19.47 -15.87
C ARG A 131 4.16 -20.15 -16.50
N TRP A 132 3.42 -19.43 -17.33
CA TRP A 132 2.38 -20.04 -18.15
C TRP A 132 3.01 -21.17 -18.99
N LYS A 133 2.74 -22.42 -18.62
CA LYS A 133 3.10 -23.61 -19.39
C LYS A 133 1.80 -24.16 -19.97
N TYR A 134 1.69 -24.19 -21.30
CA TYR A 134 0.69 -25.04 -21.94
C TYR A 134 1.17 -26.49 -21.86
N GLY A 135 0.24 -27.40 -21.59
CA GLY A 135 0.48 -28.83 -21.69
C GLY A 135 0.98 -29.18 -23.09
N THR A 136 2.07 -29.92 -23.13
CA THR A 136 2.42 -30.80 -24.25
C THR A 136 1.42 -31.94 -24.31
#